data_AF-A0A484PQ08-F1
#
_entry.id   AF-A0A484PQ08-F1
#
_cell.length_a   1.000
_cell.length_b   1.000
_cell.length_c   1.000
_cell.angle_alpha   90.00
_cell.angle_beta   90.00
_cell.angle_gamma   90.00
#
_symmetry.space_group_name_H-M   'P 1'
#
loop_
_entity.id
_entity.type
_entity.pdbx_description
1 polymer ?
#
loop_
_entity_poly.entity_id
_entity_poly.type
_entity_poly.pdbx_seq_one_letter_code
_entity_poly.pdbx_strand_id
1 'polypeptide(L)'
;MIAAMRVGFSSLFGPVCRVAGAVVLALGLAAPGAADGRPANAADAGPSIQALRLGIINYLGEALDPVYIAQGWAGNVGPRAYSSGTCCLSVPREWKPGMTLRVEWNSDSMYLRGEKKLVGVDAPVLPYEPFHDGYVWAVFLPGGEVFVQPWGGGPGLPGFLQGLPAPHEKPTEADFRAFVERTRHAK
;
A
#
# COMPACT_ATOMS: atom_id res chain seq x y z
N MET A 1 -31.48 26.79 -13.86
CA MET A 1 -31.23 26.71 -15.31
C MET A 1 -29.74 26.45 -15.50
N ILE A 2 -29.39 25.29 -16.03
CA ILE A 2 -28.01 24.82 -16.23
C ILE A 2 -27.61 25.22 -17.66
N ALA A 3 -26.60 26.06 -17.83
CA ALA A 3 -26.03 26.40 -19.13
C ALA A 3 -24.77 25.57 -19.36
N ALA A 4 -24.85 24.61 -20.28
CA ALA A 4 -23.74 23.77 -20.72
C ALA A 4 -22.88 24.54 -21.74
N MET A 5 -21.58 24.62 -21.45
CA MET A 5 -20.57 25.23 -22.33
C MET A 5 -20.01 24.13 -23.25
N ARG A 6 -20.25 24.26 -24.56
CA ARG A 6 -19.78 23.32 -25.60
C ARG A 6 -18.35 23.66 -26.00
N VAL A 7 -17.50 22.63 -26.02
CA VAL A 7 -16.13 22.63 -26.53
C VAL A 7 -16.16 22.56 -28.06
N GLY A 8 -15.53 23.50 -28.74
CA GLY A 8 -15.38 23.52 -30.20
C GLY A 8 -14.12 22.77 -30.63
N PHE A 9 -14.27 21.79 -31.52
CA PHE A 9 -13.16 21.07 -32.16
C PHE A 9 -13.10 21.50 -33.63
N SER A 10 -12.10 22.29 -33.99
CA SER A 10 -11.87 22.74 -35.36
C SER A 10 -11.16 21.67 -36.16
N SER A 11 -11.90 21.09 -37.12
CA SER A 11 -11.41 20.24 -38.20
C SER A 11 -10.62 21.06 -39.22
N LEU A 12 -9.42 20.60 -39.59
CA LEU A 12 -8.67 21.13 -40.74
C LEU A 12 -8.58 20.04 -41.82
N PHE A 13 -9.16 20.39 -42.97
CA PHE A 13 -9.22 19.64 -44.20
C PHE A 13 -7.91 19.73 -45.00
N GLY A 14 -7.53 18.60 -45.62
CA GLY A 14 -7.04 18.51 -47.00
C GLY A 14 -5.56 18.15 -47.21
N PRO A 15 -5.14 17.71 -48.43
CA PRO A 15 -5.91 17.25 -49.58
C PRO A 15 -5.54 15.83 -50.08
N VAL A 16 -6.40 15.36 -50.98
CA VAL A 16 -6.40 14.08 -51.70
C VAL A 16 -5.26 14.00 -52.73
N CYS A 17 -4.60 12.83 -52.85
CA CYS A 17 -3.88 12.44 -54.04
C CYS A 17 -4.30 11.02 -54.45
N ARG A 18 -4.99 10.89 -55.59
CA ARG A 18 -5.35 9.64 -56.28
C ARG A 18 -4.47 9.48 -57.51
N VAL A 19 -3.72 8.39 -57.64
CA VAL A 19 -3.34 7.70 -58.92
C VAL A 19 -2.89 6.28 -58.52
N ALA A 20 -3.72 5.25 -58.67
CA ALA A 20 -3.84 4.31 -59.81
C ALA A 20 -2.63 3.38 -60.04
N GLY A 21 -2.89 2.06 -59.99
CA GLY A 21 -2.22 1.09 -60.87
C GLY A 21 -1.48 -0.08 -60.23
N ALA A 22 -1.87 -1.28 -60.67
CA ALA A 22 -1.13 -2.55 -60.71
C ALA A 22 -1.15 -3.47 -59.46
N VAL A 23 -2.05 -4.47 -59.55
CA VAL A 23 -1.94 -5.78 -58.88
C VAL A 23 -0.75 -6.52 -59.49
N VAL A 24 0.21 -6.95 -58.67
CA VAL A 24 1.18 -8.00 -59.02
C VAL A 24 1.06 -9.10 -57.99
N LEU A 25 0.52 -10.23 -58.42
CA LEU A 25 0.55 -11.49 -57.68
C LEU A 25 1.98 -12.05 -57.77
N ALA A 26 2.73 -12.03 -56.67
CA ALA A 26 3.98 -12.77 -56.55
C ALA A 26 3.80 -13.88 -55.52
N LEU A 27 3.67 -15.12 -56.01
CA LEU A 27 3.87 -16.33 -55.22
C LEU A 27 5.37 -16.39 -54.82
N GLY A 28 5.64 -16.42 -53.52
CA GLY A 28 7.00 -16.55 -52.99
C GLY A 28 7.02 -17.36 -51.69
N LEU A 29 7.43 -18.63 -51.83
CA LEU A 29 7.98 -19.58 -50.86
C LEU A 29 7.90 -19.24 -49.35
N ALA A 30 7.10 -20.03 -48.62
CA ALA A 30 7.16 -20.11 -47.18
C ALA A 30 8.48 -20.77 -46.75
N ALA A 31 9.40 -20.00 -46.18
CA ALA A 31 10.47 -20.54 -45.35
C ALA A 31 9.90 -20.80 -43.94
N PRO A 32 10.13 -21.98 -43.33
CA PRO A 32 9.82 -22.17 -41.93
C PRO A 32 10.75 -21.25 -41.13
N GLY A 33 10.19 -20.17 -40.60
CA GLY A 33 10.86 -19.34 -39.60
C GLY A 33 11.23 -20.24 -38.43
N ALA A 34 12.55 -20.41 -38.23
CA ALA A 34 13.08 -21.01 -37.03
C ALA A 34 12.47 -20.28 -35.83
N ALA A 35 11.70 -21.01 -35.02
CA ALA A 35 11.39 -20.54 -33.69
C ALA A 35 12.72 -20.46 -32.95
N ASP A 36 13.25 -19.24 -32.81
CA ASP A 36 14.30 -18.94 -31.84
C ASP A 36 13.72 -19.23 -30.45
N GLY A 37 13.85 -20.49 -30.04
CA GLY A 37 13.65 -20.94 -28.69
C GLY A 37 14.72 -20.35 -27.79
N ARG A 38 14.64 -19.04 -27.55
CA ARG A 38 15.37 -18.42 -26.45
C ARG A 38 14.66 -18.88 -25.18
N PRO A 39 15.31 -19.66 -24.30
CA PRO A 39 14.71 -19.99 -23.03
C PRO A 39 14.47 -18.67 -22.30
N ALA A 40 13.22 -18.43 -21.91
CA ALA A 40 12.92 -17.37 -20.95
C ALA A 40 13.71 -17.72 -19.69
N ASN A 41 14.77 -16.96 -19.40
CA ASN A 41 15.50 -17.11 -18.15
C ASN A 41 14.50 -16.95 -17.01
N ALA A 42 14.33 -17.99 -16.20
CA ALA A 42 13.54 -17.97 -14.96
C ALA A 42 14.20 -17.10 -13.86
N ALA A 43 14.99 -16.11 -14.24
CA ALA A 43 15.78 -15.25 -13.39
C ALA A 43 15.48 -13.79 -13.74
N ASP A 44 14.21 -13.39 -13.67
CA ASP A 44 13.76 -11.99 -13.63
C ASP A 44 12.35 -11.85 -13.02
N ALA A 45 11.87 -12.87 -12.29
CA ALA A 45 10.71 -12.66 -11.44
C ALA A 45 11.15 -11.77 -10.28
N GLY A 46 10.83 -10.47 -10.36
CA GLY A 46 10.98 -9.55 -9.23
C GLY A 46 10.33 -10.11 -7.95
N PRO A 47 10.55 -9.48 -6.78
CA PRO A 47 10.02 -9.99 -5.53
C PRO A 47 8.52 -10.25 -5.66
N SER A 48 8.08 -11.44 -5.24
CA SER A 48 6.66 -11.76 -5.24
C SER A 48 5.94 -10.76 -4.33
N ILE A 49 4.93 -10.08 -4.87
CA ILE A 49 4.15 -9.04 -4.17
C ILE A 49 2.78 -9.58 -3.76
N GLN A 50 2.25 -9.10 -2.65
CA GLN A 50 0.88 -9.35 -2.19
C GLN A 50 0.16 -8.04 -1.92
N ALA A 51 -1.11 -7.96 -2.33
CA ALA A 51 -1.97 -6.81 -2.08
C ALA A 51 -2.67 -6.97 -0.74
N LEU A 52 -2.49 -6.01 0.17
CA LEU A 52 -3.04 -6.02 1.51
C LEU A 52 -3.93 -4.82 1.76
N ARG A 53 -5.03 -5.00 2.48
CA ARG A 53 -5.89 -3.90 2.91
C ARG A 53 -5.17 -3.01 3.91
N LEU A 54 -5.48 -1.72 3.89
CA LEU A 54 -4.87 -0.76 4.82
C LEU A 54 -5.63 -0.77 6.17
N GLY A 55 -4.91 -0.70 7.28
CA GLY A 55 -5.50 -0.61 8.62
C GLY A 55 -4.69 0.22 9.59
N ILE A 56 -5.35 0.72 10.64
CA ILE A 56 -4.73 1.52 11.70
C ILE A 56 -5.08 0.92 13.06
N ILE A 57 -4.07 0.76 13.89
CA ILE A 57 -4.20 0.47 15.32
C ILE A 57 -3.73 1.70 16.09
N ASN A 58 -4.66 2.39 16.74
CA ASN A 58 -4.39 3.64 17.44
C ASN A 58 -4.44 3.43 18.96
N TYR A 59 -3.28 3.34 19.62
CA TYR A 59 -3.19 3.35 21.08
C TYR A 59 -3.07 4.77 21.66
N LEU A 60 -3.08 5.82 20.84
CA LEU A 60 -3.00 7.20 21.33
C LEU A 60 -4.31 7.65 21.97
N GLY A 61 -4.21 8.73 22.75
CA GLY A 61 -5.34 9.40 23.39
C GLY A 61 -6.09 10.38 22.50
N GLU A 62 -5.74 10.49 21.22
CA GLU A 62 -6.37 11.39 20.24
C GLU A 62 -6.65 10.65 18.92
N ALA A 63 -7.56 11.19 18.09
CA ALA A 63 -7.84 10.61 16.79
C ALA A 63 -6.71 10.90 15.79
N LEU A 64 -6.61 10.05 14.77
CA LEU A 64 -5.67 10.18 13.66
C LEU A 64 -6.44 10.26 12.35
N ASP A 65 -6.28 11.38 11.64
CA ASP A 65 -6.76 11.56 10.28
C ASP A 65 -6.04 12.76 9.61
N PRO A 66 -5.52 12.61 8.37
CA PRO A 66 -5.37 11.36 7.62
C PRO A 66 -4.23 10.50 8.17
N VAL A 67 -4.22 9.20 7.80
CA VAL A 67 -3.06 8.30 7.94
C VAL A 67 -2.77 7.68 6.59
N TYR A 68 -1.51 7.69 6.19
CA TYR A 68 -0.98 7.08 4.98
C TYR A 68 0.08 6.04 5.31
N ILE A 69 0.03 4.89 4.64
CA ILE A 69 1.03 3.83 4.69
C ILE A 69 1.55 3.64 3.27
N ALA A 70 2.80 4.02 3.03
CA ALA A 70 3.42 4.04 1.71
C ALA A 70 2.49 4.67 0.65
N GLN A 71 2.00 5.88 0.96
CA GLN A 71 1.05 6.68 0.15
C GLN A 71 -0.39 6.12 0.07
N GLY A 72 -0.65 4.90 0.53
CA GLY A 72 -2.01 4.35 0.64
C GLY A 72 -2.76 4.95 1.82
N TRP A 73 -4.00 5.39 1.63
CA TRP A 73 -4.81 6.03 2.67
C TRP A 73 -5.58 5.02 3.53
N ALA A 74 -5.43 5.11 4.86
CA ALA A 74 -6.04 4.21 5.84
C ALA A 74 -7.04 4.88 6.80
N GLY A 75 -7.20 6.22 6.71
CA GLY A 75 -7.58 7.17 7.77
C GLY A 75 -8.85 6.93 8.61
N ASN A 76 -9.26 7.98 9.34
CA ASN A 76 -10.40 8.01 10.27
C ASN A 76 -10.37 6.96 11.39
N VAL A 77 -9.47 7.11 12.36
CA VAL A 77 -9.49 6.29 13.58
C VAL A 77 -9.58 7.15 14.83
N GLY A 78 -10.55 6.84 15.70
CA GLY A 78 -10.69 7.50 17.01
C GLY A 78 -9.57 7.15 17.99
N PRO A 79 -9.52 7.82 19.15
CA PRO A 79 -8.58 7.47 20.21
C PRO A 79 -8.84 6.06 20.73
N ARG A 80 -7.77 5.32 21.04
CA ARG A 80 -7.85 3.96 21.62
C ARG A 80 -8.74 3.01 20.79
N ALA A 81 -8.70 3.15 19.47
CA ALA A 81 -9.51 2.40 18.53
C ALA A 81 -8.68 1.81 17.38
N TYR A 82 -9.34 1.10 16.47
CA TYR A 82 -8.77 0.67 15.21
C TYR A 82 -9.75 0.92 14.07
N SER A 83 -9.23 1.10 12.86
CA SER A 83 -10.01 1.20 11.63
C SER A 83 -9.33 0.41 10.51
N SER A 84 -10.09 0.04 9.49
CA SER A 84 -9.54 -0.61 8.30
C SER A 84 -10.33 -0.25 7.05
N GLY A 85 -9.65 -0.18 5.91
CA GLY A 85 -10.24 0.07 4.61
C GLY A 85 -10.34 -1.18 3.74
N THR A 86 -10.93 -1.00 2.56
CA THR A 86 -11.07 -2.05 1.53
C THR A 86 -9.97 -2.00 0.46
N CYS A 87 -9.28 -0.87 0.33
CA CYS A 87 -8.24 -0.64 -0.68
C CYS A 87 -6.83 -0.86 -0.13
N CYS A 88 -5.87 -0.95 -1.03
CA CYS A 88 -4.76 -1.88 -0.88
C CYS A 88 -3.39 -1.26 -1.07
N LEU A 89 -2.39 -1.87 -0.42
CA LEU A 89 -0.97 -1.64 -0.63
C LEU A 89 -0.32 -2.94 -1.11
N SER A 90 0.60 -2.85 -2.08
CA SER A 90 1.44 -3.99 -2.45
C SER A 90 2.67 -4.04 -1.54
N VAL A 91 2.87 -5.15 -0.85
CA VAL A 91 4.08 -5.42 -0.05
C VAL A 91 4.78 -6.69 -0.55
N PRO A 92 6.10 -6.85 -0.34
CA PRO A 92 6.77 -8.12 -0.60
C PRO A 92 6.10 -9.27 0.15
N ARG A 93 6.02 -10.46 -0.45
CA ARG A 93 5.50 -11.66 0.22
C ARG A 93 6.48 -12.20 1.26
N GLU A 94 7.76 -12.04 1.00
CA GLU A 94 8.83 -12.45 1.90
C GLU A 94 9.32 -11.25 2.70
N TRP A 95 9.26 -11.38 4.02
CA TRP A 95 9.87 -10.40 4.92
C TRP A 95 11.39 -10.53 4.93
N LYS A 96 12.09 -9.41 5.11
CA LYS A 96 13.54 -9.35 5.31
C LYS A 96 13.88 -8.39 6.46
N PRO A 97 14.94 -8.66 7.22
CA PRO A 97 15.46 -7.72 8.22
C PRO A 97 15.70 -6.34 7.62
N GLY A 98 15.45 -5.29 8.41
CA GLY A 98 15.60 -3.90 8.00
C GLY A 98 14.48 -3.32 7.13
N MET A 99 13.42 -4.07 6.82
CA MET A 99 12.29 -3.53 6.06
C MET A 99 11.59 -2.38 6.81
N THR A 100 11.33 -1.30 6.07
CA THR A 100 10.57 -0.14 6.57
C THR A 100 9.49 0.27 5.59
N LEU A 101 8.41 0.85 6.09
CA LEU A 101 7.40 1.52 5.29
C LEU A 101 7.16 2.93 5.84
N ARG A 102 7.05 3.90 4.92
CA ARG A 102 6.73 5.28 5.27
C ARG A 102 5.32 5.35 5.83
N VAL A 103 5.17 5.85 7.05
CA VAL A 103 3.86 6.15 7.67
C VAL A 103 3.77 7.65 7.88
N GLU A 104 2.69 8.26 7.41
CA GLU A 104 2.46 9.72 7.51
C GLU A 104 1.08 10.00 8.05
N TRP A 105 0.96 10.95 8.97
CA TRP A 105 -0.32 11.23 9.61
C TRP A 105 -0.47 12.68 10.10
N ASN A 106 -1.70 13.02 10.43
CA ASN A 106 -2.07 14.16 11.26
C ASN A 106 -2.93 13.66 12.43
N SER A 107 -3.02 14.44 13.49
CA SER A 107 -3.79 14.11 14.70
C SER A 107 -4.73 15.25 15.07
N ASP A 108 -5.74 14.98 15.89
CA ASP A 108 -6.69 16.00 16.31
C ASP A 108 -5.98 17.24 16.89
N SER A 109 -4.97 17.05 17.74
CA SER A 109 -4.27 18.19 18.35
C SER A 109 -3.51 19.02 17.32
N MET A 110 -2.92 18.40 16.30
CA MET A 110 -2.27 19.10 15.18
C MET A 110 -3.30 19.88 14.34
N TYR A 111 -4.42 19.24 14.01
CA TYR A 111 -5.52 19.87 13.29
C TYR A 111 -6.05 21.11 14.04
N LEU A 112 -6.28 20.98 15.36
CA LEU A 112 -6.75 22.08 16.22
C LEU A 112 -5.76 23.26 16.28
N ARG A 113 -4.46 23.01 16.10
CA ARG A 113 -3.43 24.06 15.99
C ARG A 113 -3.32 24.65 14.56
N GLY A 114 -4.12 24.19 13.62
CA GLY A 114 -4.10 24.63 12.22
C GLY A 114 -2.93 24.04 11.41
N GLU A 115 -2.30 22.97 11.89
CA GLU A 115 -1.16 22.35 11.21
C GLU A 115 -1.62 21.51 10.03
N LYS A 116 -1.18 21.90 8.82
CA LYS A 116 -1.50 21.17 7.57
C LYS A 116 -0.45 20.15 7.18
N LYS A 117 0.73 20.20 7.79
CA LYS A 117 1.84 19.31 7.47
C LYS A 117 1.62 17.97 8.17
N LEU A 118 1.85 16.87 7.45
CA LEU A 118 1.86 15.54 8.04
C LEU A 118 3.17 15.32 8.79
N VAL A 119 3.09 14.67 9.95
CA VAL A 119 4.23 13.99 10.55
C VAL A 119 4.45 12.70 9.78
N GLY A 120 5.69 12.27 9.60
CA GLY A 120 5.90 10.92 9.11
C GLY A 120 7.25 10.34 9.46
N VAL A 121 7.27 9.02 9.53
CA VAL A 121 8.42 8.20 9.93
C VAL A 121 8.56 7.01 8.99
N ASP A 122 9.79 6.50 8.84
CA ASP A 122 10.02 5.20 8.23
C ASP A 122 9.87 4.14 9.33
N ALA A 123 8.67 3.58 9.42
CA ALA A 123 8.29 2.65 10.47
C ALA A 123 8.85 1.25 10.13
N PRO A 124 9.48 0.56 11.10
CA PRO A 124 9.93 -0.82 10.90
C PRO A 124 8.74 -1.74 10.63
N VAL A 125 8.91 -2.61 9.64
CA VAL A 125 7.97 -3.67 9.31
C VAL A 125 8.25 -4.88 10.18
N LEU A 126 7.28 -5.28 11.00
CA LEU A 126 7.40 -6.46 11.85
C LEU A 126 7.56 -7.73 11.00
N PRO A 127 8.28 -8.75 11.50
CA PRO A 127 8.42 -10.02 10.79
C PRO A 127 7.06 -10.66 10.51
N TYR A 128 6.92 -11.23 9.31
CA TYR A 128 5.76 -12.01 8.90
C TYR A 128 6.18 -13.16 8.00
N GLU A 129 5.44 -14.26 8.11
CA GLU A 129 5.47 -15.35 7.14
C GLU A 129 4.53 -15.05 5.97
N PRO A 130 4.73 -15.65 4.79
CA PRO A 130 3.81 -15.51 3.67
C PRO A 130 2.35 -15.86 4.04
N PHE A 131 1.41 -15.04 3.59
CA PHE A 131 -0.04 -15.29 3.74
C PHE A 131 -0.80 -14.84 2.49
N HIS A 132 -2.05 -15.29 2.33
CA HIS A 132 -2.81 -15.12 1.08
C HIS A 132 -3.66 -13.86 1.00
N ASP A 133 -4.21 -13.41 2.13
CA ASP A 133 -5.02 -12.17 2.24
C ASP A 133 -4.85 -11.59 3.65
N GLY A 134 -5.05 -10.29 3.80
CA GLY A 134 -5.00 -9.64 5.09
C GLY A 134 -4.82 -8.13 4.98
N TYR A 135 -4.07 -7.60 5.94
CA TYR A 135 -3.92 -6.17 6.15
C TYR A 135 -2.45 -5.80 6.33
N VAL A 136 -2.15 -4.54 6.03
CA VAL A 136 -0.97 -3.83 6.52
C VAL A 136 -1.43 -2.82 7.56
N TRP A 137 -1.11 -3.08 8.82
CA TRP A 137 -1.52 -2.27 9.96
C TRP A 137 -0.44 -1.26 10.31
N ALA A 138 -0.76 0.05 10.31
CA ALA A 138 0.04 1.03 11.01
C ALA A 138 -0.32 1.03 12.50
N VAL A 139 0.66 0.87 13.37
CA VAL A 139 0.48 0.68 14.81
C VAL A 139 1.11 1.85 15.54
N PHE A 140 0.29 2.68 16.16
CA PHE A 140 0.71 3.87 16.90
C PHE A 140 0.70 3.58 18.40
N LEU A 141 1.87 3.60 19.05
CA LEU A 141 2.00 3.37 20.49
C LEU A 141 1.98 4.69 21.29
N PRO A 142 1.59 4.68 22.58
CA PRO A 142 1.58 5.89 23.42
C PRO A 142 2.95 6.57 23.59
N GLY A 143 4.06 5.82 23.45
CA GLY A 143 5.43 6.35 23.52
C GLY A 143 5.89 7.10 22.28
N GLY A 144 5.06 7.16 21.22
CA GLY A 144 5.36 7.80 19.95
C GLY A 144 6.00 6.86 18.93
N GLU A 145 6.33 5.62 19.29
CA GLU A 145 6.78 4.63 18.33
C GLU A 145 5.66 4.20 17.38
N VAL A 146 6.03 4.03 16.12
CA VAL A 146 5.15 3.54 15.06
C VAL A 146 5.76 2.28 14.45
N PHE A 147 4.94 1.26 14.28
CA PHE A 147 5.31 0.00 13.61
C PHE A 147 4.37 -0.27 12.46
N VAL A 148 4.82 -1.08 11.51
CA VAL A 148 3.95 -1.61 10.46
C VAL A 148 3.87 -3.13 10.58
N GLN A 149 2.66 -3.68 10.61
CA GLN A 149 2.44 -5.13 10.69
C GLN A 149 1.61 -5.62 9.49
N PRO A 150 2.23 -6.28 8.51
CA PRO A 150 1.54 -7.17 7.61
C PRO A 150 1.02 -8.39 8.38
N TRP A 151 -0.29 -8.65 8.31
CA TRP A 151 -0.90 -9.79 8.99
C TRP A 151 -2.17 -10.26 8.29
N GLY A 152 -2.41 -11.57 8.32
CA GLY A 152 -3.59 -12.19 7.68
C GLY A 152 -4.93 -11.90 8.38
N GLY A 153 -4.89 -11.33 9.58
CA GLY A 153 -6.06 -11.09 10.42
C GLY A 153 -6.13 -9.67 11.01
N GLY A 154 -7.03 -9.48 11.98
CA GLY A 154 -7.21 -8.20 12.68
C GLY A 154 -7.17 -8.33 14.21
N PRO A 155 -7.47 -7.22 14.92
CA PRO A 155 -7.51 -7.17 16.37
C PRO A 155 -8.37 -8.27 17.01
N GLY A 156 -7.89 -8.84 18.12
CA GLY A 156 -8.58 -9.90 18.87
C GLY A 156 -8.25 -11.34 18.44
N LEU A 157 -7.56 -11.55 17.31
CA LEU A 157 -7.09 -12.88 16.92
C LEU A 157 -5.80 -13.29 17.65
N PRO A 158 -5.63 -14.58 18.02
CA PRO A 158 -4.40 -15.07 18.62
C PRO A 158 -3.16 -14.72 17.79
N GLY A 159 -2.13 -14.20 18.45
CA GLY A 159 -0.87 -13.82 17.80
C GLY A 159 -0.89 -12.45 17.11
N PHE A 160 -2.05 -11.79 16.97
CA PHE A 160 -2.11 -10.41 16.49
C PHE A 160 -1.24 -9.50 17.36
N LEU A 161 -0.47 -8.59 16.72
CA LEU A 161 0.53 -7.74 17.39
C LEU A 161 1.42 -8.50 18.40
N GLN A 162 1.78 -9.74 18.09
CA GLN A 162 2.57 -10.60 18.99
C GLN A 162 1.97 -10.71 20.40
N GLY A 163 0.64 -10.74 20.48
CA GLY A 163 -0.11 -10.85 21.74
C GLY A 163 -0.34 -9.53 22.48
N LEU A 164 -0.06 -8.36 21.87
CA LEU A 164 -0.45 -7.08 22.46
C LEU A 164 -1.99 -6.94 22.46
N PRO A 165 -2.63 -6.66 23.61
CA PRO A 165 -4.08 -6.47 23.69
C PRO A 165 -4.60 -5.37 22.76
N ALA A 166 -5.86 -5.46 22.35
CA ALA A 166 -6.47 -4.47 21.47
C ALA A 166 -6.57 -3.08 22.15
N PRO A 167 -6.59 -1.96 21.38
CA PRO A 167 -6.59 -0.62 21.96
C PRO A 167 -7.67 -0.34 23.04
N HIS A 168 -8.88 -0.87 22.81
CA HIS A 168 -10.03 -0.70 23.70
C HIS A 168 -9.95 -1.55 24.98
N GLU A 169 -9.10 -2.59 25.01
CA GLU A 169 -8.83 -3.42 26.19
C GLU A 169 -7.89 -2.75 27.19
N LYS A 170 -7.41 -1.53 26.87
CA LYS A 170 -6.57 -0.70 27.73
C LYS A 170 -5.28 -1.42 28.19
N PRO A 171 -4.43 -1.92 27.26
CA PRO A 171 -3.12 -2.46 27.62
C PRO A 171 -2.31 -1.51 28.50
N THR A 172 -1.54 -2.11 29.40
CA THR A 172 -0.70 -1.44 30.37
C THR A 172 0.64 -1.02 29.77
N GLU A 173 1.36 -0.17 30.48
CA GLU A 173 2.74 0.21 30.11
C GLU A 173 3.68 -1.00 30.03
N ALA A 174 3.43 -2.03 30.85
CA ALA A 174 4.22 -3.27 30.79
C ALA A 174 3.97 -4.04 29.49
N ASP A 175 2.73 -4.04 28.98
CA ASP A 175 2.38 -4.68 27.72
C ASP A 175 3.08 -4.00 26.54
N PHE A 176 3.08 -2.67 26.51
CA PHE A 176 3.77 -1.89 25.48
C PHE A 176 5.29 -2.11 25.55
N ARG A 177 5.88 -2.03 26.74
CA ARG A 177 7.32 -2.29 26.91
C ARG A 177 7.69 -3.68 26.41
N ALA A 178 6.94 -4.71 26.78
CA ALA A 178 7.18 -6.08 26.35
C ALA A 178 7.05 -6.24 24.82
N PHE A 179 6.05 -5.59 24.21
CA PHE A 179 5.92 -5.55 22.75
C PHE A 179 7.14 -4.94 22.08
N VAL A 180 7.58 -3.75 22.52
CA VAL A 180 8.73 -3.06 21.93
C VAL A 180 10.03 -3.87 22.17
N GLU A 181 10.23 -4.49 23.33
CA GLU A 181 11.37 -5.40 23.60
C GLU A 181 11.43 -6.55 22.60
N ARG A 182 10.31 -7.21 22.31
CA ARG A 182 10.26 -8.30 21.31
C ARG A 182 10.53 -7.80 19.89
N THR A 183 10.06 -6.60 19.54
CA THR A 183 10.15 -6.10 18.16
C THR A 183 11.47 -5.39 17.85
N ARG A 184 12.22 -4.93 18.86
CA ARG A 184 13.54 -4.30 18.72
C ARG A 184 14.56 -5.17 17.98
N HIS A 185 14.48 -6.49 18.14
CA HIS A 185 15.41 -7.45 17.54
C HIS A 185 15.03 -7.88 16.12
N ALA A 186 13.89 -7.43 15.61
CA ALA A 186 13.46 -7.72 14.24
C ALA A 186 14.10 -6.80 13.19
N LYS A 187 14.94 -5.84 13.58
CA LYS A 187 15.59 -4.91 12.67
C LYS A 187 16.76 -5.54 11.94
#